data_AF-A0A7X2S7J4-F1
#
_entry.id   AF-A0A7X2S7J4-F1
#
_cell.length_a   1.000
_cell.length_b   1.000
_cell.length_c   1.000
_cell.angle_alpha   90.00
_cell.angle_beta   90.00
_cell.angle_gamma   90.00
#
_symmetry.space_group_name_H-M   'P 1'
#
loop_
_entity.id
_entity.type
_entity.pdbx_description
1 polymer ?
#
loop_
_entity_poly.entity_id
_entity_poly.type
_entity_poly.pdbx_seq_one_letter_code
_entity_poly.pdbx_strand_id
1 'polypeptide(L)'
;MPDIKLEHTGVMKQLEDMEKALSRIVIESPDEISLGENKLAYTDAWLASEQLVKELLEQYVQAVKQNIEDTKANITHLKEQDEAIAAK
;
A
#
# COMPACT_ATOMS: atom_id res chain seq x y z
N MET A 1 -31.91 -20.33 3.84
CA MET A 1 -31.12 -19.34 3.08
C MET A 1 -29.73 -19.38 3.68
N PRO A 2 -28.65 -19.59 2.92
CA PRO A 2 -27.32 -19.53 3.51
C PRO A 2 -27.03 -18.06 3.76
N ASP A 3 -27.00 -17.66 5.03
CA ASP A 3 -26.44 -16.38 5.43
C ASP A 3 -25.00 -16.34 4.89
N ILE A 4 -24.76 -15.51 3.88
CA ILE A 4 -23.40 -15.18 3.44
C ILE A 4 -22.85 -14.26 4.52
N LYS A 5 -22.55 -14.85 5.68
CA LYS A 5 -22.05 -14.14 6.84
C LYS A 5 -20.64 -13.68 6.48
N LEU A 6 -20.46 -12.38 6.37
CA LEU A 6 -19.16 -11.78 6.10
C LEU A 6 -18.16 -12.27 7.16
N GLU A 7 -17.09 -12.96 6.73
CA GLU A 7 -15.95 -13.34 7.59
C GLU A 7 -15.10 -12.09 7.90
N HIS A 8 -15.74 -11.07 8.46
CA HIS A 8 -15.22 -9.73 8.71
C HIS A 8 -13.90 -9.77 9.47
N THR A 9 -13.80 -10.64 10.48
CA THR A 9 -12.59 -10.82 11.28
C THR A 9 -11.43 -11.38 10.45
N GLY A 10 -11.70 -12.31 9.52
CA GLY A 10 -10.69 -12.88 8.65
C GLY A 10 -10.14 -11.85 7.65
N VAL A 11 -11.03 -11.08 7.03
CA VAL A 11 -10.63 -10.08 6.03
C VAL A 11 -9.93 -8.88 6.68
N MET A 12 -10.39 -8.41 7.84
CA MET A 12 -9.69 -7.35 8.58
C MET A 12 -8.27 -7.74 8.99
N LYS A 13 -8.08 -9.00 9.41
CA LYS A 13 -6.75 -9.51 9.75
C LYS A 13 -5.82 -9.55 8.53
N GLN A 14 -6.33 -9.95 7.37
CA GLN A 14 -5.55 -9.93 6.13
C GLN A 14 -5.17 -8.49 5.72
N LEU A 15 -6.08 -7.53 5.87
CA LEU A 15 -5.81 -6.12 5.57
C LEU A 15 -4.75 -5.52 6.53
N GLU A 16 -4.78 -5.88 7.82
CA GLU A 16 -3.73 -5.51 8.78
C GLU A 16 -2.37 -6.12 8.43
N ASP A 17 -2.35 -7.38 8.01
CA ASP A 17 -1.10 -8.05 7.59
C ASP A 17 -0.51 -7.42 6.32
N MET A 18 -1.37 -6.99 5.38
CA MET A 18 -0.96 -6.23 4.20
C MET A 18 -0.39 -4.85 4.56
N GLU A 19 -1.03 -4.12 5.47
CA GLU A 19 -0.51 -2.84 6.00
C GLU A 19 0.86 -3.00 6.67
N LYS A 20 1.03 -4.06 7.47
CA LYS A 20 2.31 -4.40 8.11
C LYS A 20 3.38 -4.79 7.09
N ALA A 21 3.01 -5.43 5.99
CA ALA A 21 3.95 -5.75 4.92
C ALA A 21 4.38 -4.48 4.17
N LEU A 22 3.44 -3.59 3.87
CA LEU A 22 3.70 -2.29 3.23
C LEU A 22 4.59 -1.38 4.08
N SER A 23 4.42 -1.38 5.40
CA SER A 23 5.25 -0.55 6.30
C SER A 23 6.69 -1.02 6.43
N ARG A 24 7.00 -2.25 5.98
CA ARG A 24 8.38 -2.80 5.94
C ARG A 24 9.11 -2.49 4.63
N ILE A 25 8.41 -1.96 3.62
CA ILE A 25 9.04 -1.58 2.36
C ILE A 25 9.84 -0.31 2.61
N VAL A 26 11.17 -0.46 2.64
CA VAL A 26 12.12 0.64 2.68
C VAL A 26 12.62 0.83 1.25
N ILE A 27 12.32 1.99 0.67
CA ILE A 27 12.88 2.39 -0.62
C ILE A 27 14.15 3.16 -0.29
N GLU A 28 15.30 2.51 -0.46
CA GLU A 28 16.60 3.15 -0.27
C GLU A 28 16.77 4.27 -1.30
N SER A 29 17.35 5.38 -0.86
CA SER A 29 17.65 6.48 -1.77
C SER A 29 19.01 6.23 -2.42
N PRO A 30 19.17 6.52 -3.72
CA PRO A 30 20.46 6.38 -4.37
C PRO A 30 21.47 7.29 -3.66
N ASP A 31 22.56 6.70 -3.18
CA ASP A 31 23.56 7.39 -2.37
C ASP A 31 24.53 8.16 -3.28
N GLU A 32 24.26 9.46 -3.47
CA GLU A 32 25.10 10.37 -4.25
C GLU A 32 26.56 10.41 -3.73
N ILE A 33 26.75 10.09 -2.44
CA ILE A 33 28.06 10.11 -1.78
C ILE A 33 28.96 8.98 -2.30
N SER A 34 28.39 7.87 -2.79
CA SER A 34 29.17 6.71 -3.28
C SER A 34 29.76 6.89 -4.68
N LEU A 35 29.26 7.87 -5.46
CA LEU A 35 29.66 8.09 -6.85
C LEU A 35 31.01 8.82 -7.01
N GLY A 36 31.56 9.39 -5.92
CA GLY A 36 32.83 10.11 -5.95
C GLY A 36 32.85 11.30 -6.94
N GLU A 37 34.04 11.76 -7.35
CA GLU A 37 34.19 12.84 -8.36
C GLU A 37 33.82 12.41 -9.79
N ASN A 38 33.37 11.17 -10.00
CA ASN A 38 33.11 10.59 -11.31
C ASN A 38 31.71 10.98 -11.82
N LYS A 39 31.50 12.29 -12.00
CA LYS A 39 30.30 12.84 -12.63
C LYS A 39 30.43 12.75 -14.14
N LEU A 40 29.98 11.64 -14.70
CA LEU A 40 29.79 11.48 -16.14
C LEU A 40 28.33 11.79 -16.47
N ALA A 41 28.02 12.24 -17.69
CA ALA A 41 26.63 12.45 -18.11
C ALA A 41 25.73 11.20 -17.91
N TYR A 42 26.34 10.01 -17.88
CA TYR A 42 25.69 8.75 -17.55
C TYR A 42 25.27 8.63 -16.07
N THR A 43 26.08 9.12 -15.12
CA THR A 43 25.74 9.05 -13.69
C THR A 43 24.58 9.96 -13.34
N ASP A 44 24.47 11.12 -13.98
CA ASP A 44 23.34 12.03 -13.81
C ASP A 44 22.04 11.43 -14.36
N ALA A 45 22.11 10.79 -15.54
CA ALA A 45 20.97 10.09 -16.14
C ALA A 45 20.52 8.88 -15.29
N TRP A 46 21.48 8.15 -14.70
CA TRP A 46 21.20 7.04 -13.81
C TRP A 46 20.52 7.50 -12.51
N LEU A 47 21.04 8.55 -11.87
CA LEU A 47 20.44 9.16 -10.67
C LEU A 47 19.01 9.66 -10.95
N ALA A 48 18.79 10.33 -12.08
CA ALA A 48 17.46 10.80 -12.46
C ALA A 48 16.47 9.63 -12.67
N SER A 49 16.93 8.52 -13.25
CA SER A 49 16.11 7.32 -13.43
C SER A 49 15.79 6.64 -12.10
N GLU A 50 16.76 6.49 -11.21
CA GLU A 50 16.56 5.94 -9.86
C GLU A 50 15.57 6.78 -9.06
N GLN A 51 15.67 8.12 -9.14
CA GLN A 51 14.74 9.03 -8.48
C GLN A 51 13.30 8.88 -9.02
N LEU A 52 13.14 8.76 -10.34
CA LEU A 52 11.83 8.50 -10.96
C LEU A 52 11.23 7.16 -10.52
N VAL A 53 12.06 6.10 -10.45
CA VAL A 53 11.62 4.78 -9.98
C VAL A 53 11.18 4.85 -8.52
N LYS A 54 11.93 5.57 -7.68
CA LYS A 54 11.56 5.81 -6.29
C LYS A 54 10.21 6.53 -6.18
N GLU A 55 10.01 7.63 -6.90
CA GLU A 55 8.75 8.37 -6.89
C GLU A 55 7.56 7.50 -7.33
N LEU A 56 7.75 6.68 -8.37
CA LEU A 56 6.72 5.75 -8.84
C LEU A 56 6.37 4.71 -7.78
N LEU A 57 7.38 4.15 -7.10
CA LEU A 57 7.20 3.17 -6.03
C LEU A 57 6.50 3.79 -4.81
N GLU A 58 6.85 5.02 -4.43
CA GLU A 58 6.18 5.75 -3.35
C GLU A 58 4.70 6.01 -3.66
N GLN A 59 4.39 6.45 -4.89
CA GLN A 59 3.02 6.63 -5.36
C GLN A 59 2.23 5.31 -5.36
N TYR A 60 2.86 4.22 -5.81
CA TYR A 60 2.24 2.90 -5.77
C TYR A 60 1.93 2.45 -4.34
N VAL A 61 2.88 2.62 -3.41
CA VAL A 61 2.67 2.30 -1.98
C VAL A 61 1.51 3.13 -1.41
N GLN A 62 1.40 4.42 -1.75
CA GLN A 62 0.27 5.24 -1.33
C GLN A 62 -1.05 4.75 -1.90
N ALA A 63 -1.11 4.44 -3.21
CA ALA A 63 -2.32 3.94 -3.85
C ALA A 63 -2.78 2.60 -3.23
N VAL A 64 -1.85 1.70 -2.89
CA VAL A 64 -2.19 0.45 -2.22
C VAL A 64 -2.72 0.70 -0.80
N LYS A 65 -2.11 1.62 -0.04
CA LYS A 65 -2.64 2.00 1.29
C LYS A 65 -4.05 2.55 1.20
N GLN A 66 -4.33 3.44 0.25
CA GLN A 66 -5.66 3.99 0.05
C GLN A 66 -6.68 2.89 -0.30
N ASN A 67 -6.32 1.97 -1.19
CA ASN A 67 -7.19 0.83 -1.51
C ASN A 67 -7.48 -0.07 -0.29
N ILE A 68 -6.51 -0.26 0.61
CA ILE A 68 -6.72 -1.01 1.86
C ILE A 68 -7.71 -0.26 2.75
N GLU A 69 -7.56 1.05 2.92
CA GLU A 69 -8.49 1.88 3.69
C GLU A 69 -9.91 1.85 3.12
N ASP A 70 -10.05 2.03 1.81
CA ASP A 70 -11.34 1.97 1.11
C ASP A 70 -11.99 0.59 1.26
N THR A 71 -11.19 -0.48 1.21
CA THR A 71 -11.67 -1.85 1.41
C THR A 71 -12.13 -2.07 2.86
N LYS A 72 -11.40 -1.56 3.86
CA LYS A 72 -11.81 -1.60 5.28
C LYS A 72 -13.14 -0.85 5.49
N ALA A 73 -13.29 0.32 4.89
CA ALA A 73 -14.52 1.11 4.98
C ALA A 73 -15.70 0.37 4.35
N ASN A 74 -15.51 -0.21 3.17
CA ASN A 74 -16.54 -0.99 2.47
C ASN A 74 -16.97 -2.23 3.26
N ILE A 75 -16.02 -2.97 3.83
CA ILE A 75 -16.30 -4.14 4.67
C ILE A 75 -17.07 -3.76 5.94
N THR A 76 -16.72 -2.64 6.55
CA THR A 76 -17.42 -2.11 7.74
C THR A 76 -18.86 -1.74 7.38
N HIS A 77 -19.06 -1.01 6.28
CA HIS A 77 -20.39 -0.62 5.81
C HIS A 77 -21.26 -1.82 5.39
N LEU A 78 -20.67 -2.89 4.85
CA LEU A 78 -21.39 -4.14 4.57
C LEU A 78 -21.86 -4.82 5.86
N LYS A 79 -21.00 -4.86 6.88
CA LYS A 79 -21.36 -5.41 8.19
C LYS A 79 -22.50 -4.62 8.85
N GLU A 80 -22.45 -3.29 8.82
CA GLU A 80 -23.51 -2.43 9.37
C GLU A 80 -24.85 -2.66 8.66
N GLN A 81 -24.85 -2.87 7.33
CA GLN A 81 -26.05 -3.22 6.58
C GLN A 81 -26.60 -4.59 6.96
N ASP A 82 -25.74 -5.61 7.08
CA ASP A 82 -26.15 -6.94 7.51
C ASP A 82 -26.80 -6.90 8.91
N GLU A 83 -26.22 -6.14 9.85
CA GLU A 83 -26.77 -5.95 11.20
C GLU A 83 -28.11 -5.19 11.18
N ALA A 84 -28.24 -4.16 10.33
CA ALA A 84 -29.49 -3.39 10.18
C ALA A 84 -30.63 -4.22 9.55
N ILE A 85 -30.31 -5.14 8.64
CA ILE A 85 -31.27 -6.07 8.05
C ILE A 85 -31.68 -7.15 9.05
N ALA A 86 -30.74 -7.69 9.83
CA ALA A 86 -31.01 -8.70 10.86
C ALA A 86 -31.81 -8.16 12.06
N ALA A 87 -31.74 -6.85 12.33
CA ALA A 87 -32.48 -6.18 13.39
C ALA A 87 -33.94 -5.83 13.02
N LYS A 88 -34.38 -6.12 11.79
CA LYS A 88 -35.70 -5.76 11.24
C LYS A 88 -36.59 -6.98 11.08
#